data_AF-A0A2U1M6D9-F1
#
_entry.id   AF-A0A2U1M6D9-F1
#
_cell.length_a   1.000
_cell.length_b   1.000
_cell.length_c   1.000
_cell.angle_alpha   90.00
_cell.angle_beta   90.00
_cell.angle_gamma   90.00
#
_symmetry.space_group_name_H-M   'P 1'
#
loop_
_entity.id
_entity.type
_entity.pdbx_description
1 polymer ?
#
loop_
_entity_poly.entity_id
_entity_poly.type
_entity_poly.pdbx_seq_one_letter_code
_entity_poly.pdbx_strand_id
1 'polypeptide(L)'
;MHSEIIGKDLFRAIKENHGANMNIFISEKVTPVAGDIDLENFGVLNSDLFKEMWEQVDVIVNSAAATNFDERYDMAFSTNTLGAKHVSYFVNQCINIKLLLHVSTAFVSGEQSGVILETPLKMNETLNGKNNLDIKEEMKVIQERRRLLADKKANEEAISADMKEFGIQRAKLHGWPNTYVFTKAMGEMLLFDGLRQDVSLVIVRPTIITSTYKEPFPGWIEGVKTIDGIIATYGRGRVSCLLAELSKVLDVIPADMVINAMIVGMVAHTKQPYSKIIYHVGSSTTNPMKVSSFKNYIFQRYMTVRYIMPLKGVKYINIILFRAFNAWYLDADRKIKIMLRLADLYKPYVLINIIYDDANLKTLHGALRECKKAEKEMFYFDVKSVNWEDYFKNIHIPGLVKYALRVEGKGPKHGSVDLETSSLYLEDGTGKMQSQVLSDSSL
;
A
#
# COMPACT_ATOMS: atom_id res chain seq x y z
N MET A 1 -7.90 -19.49 -2.49
CA MET A 1 -8.05 -19.80 -1.05
C MET A 1 -6.90 -20.65 -0.48
N HIS A 2 -6.72 -21.92 -0.87
CA HIS A 2 -5.72 -22.78 -0.21
C HIS A 2 -4.26 -22.32 -0.45
N SER A 3 -3.87 -22.07 -1.70
CA SER A 3 -2.50 -21.62 -2.05
C SER A 3 -2.19 -20.18 -1.64
N GLU A 4 -3.18 -19.30 -1.78
CA GLU A 4 -3.00 -17.85 -1.62
C GLU A 4 -3.24 -17.35 -0.19
N ILE A 5 -4.05 -18.06 0.60
CA ILE A 5 -4.45 -17.63 1.94
C ILE A 5 -3.98 -18.66 2.97
N ILE A 6 -4.60 -19.85 2.98
CA ILE A 6 -4.41 -20.86 4.03
C ILE A 6 -2.96 -21.40 4.07
N GLY A 7 -2.32 -21.51 2.90
CA GLY A 7 -0.96 -22.01 2.74
C GLY A 7 0.13 -21.01 3.12
N LYS A 8 -0.24 -19.75 3.44
CA LYS A 8 0.74 -18.72 3.83
C LYS A 8 1.22 -18.98 5.26
N ASP A 9 2.48 -18.60 5.53
CA ASP A 9 3.07 -18.69 6.86
C ASP A 9 2.24 -17.97 7.94
N LEU A 10 1.43 -16.97 7.56
CA LEU A 10 0.51 -16.27 8.45
C LEU A 10 -0.43 -17.24 9.19
N PHE A 11 -0.92 -18.28 8.50
CA PHE A 11 -1.82 -19.29 9.05
C PHE A 11 -1.10 -20.33 9.90
N ARG A 12 0.23 -20.24 10.07
CA ARG A 12 0.99 -21.18 10.90
C ARG A 12 0.47 -21.23 12.34
N ALA A 13 0.14 -20.09 12.94
CA ALA A 13 -0.39 -20.06 14.31
C ALA A 13 -1.72 -20.85 14.43
N ILE A 14 -2.60 -20.71 13.44
CA ILE A 14 -3.85 -21.48 13.38
C ILE A 14 -3.56 -22.98 13.16
N LYS A 15 -2.58 -23.30 12.29
CA LYS A 15 -2.15 -24.67 12.02
C LYS A 15 -1.56 -25.35 13.26
N GLU A 16 -0.76 -24.63 14.03
CA GLU A 16 -0.17 -25.13 15.28
C GLU A 16 -1.25 -25.39 16.34
N ASN A 17 -2.28 -24.53 16.42
CA ASN A 17 -3.36 -24.68 17.39
C ASN A 17 -4.37 -25.79 17.04
N HIS A 18 -4.70 -25.96 15.76
CA HIS A 18 -5.75 -26.90 15.32
C HIS A 18 -5.23 -28.20 14.72
N GLY A 19 -3.93 -28.29 14.39
CA GLY A 19 -3.29 -29.50 13.86
C GLY A 19 -4.05 -30.10 12.68
N ALA A 20 -4.41 -31.37 12.80
CA ALA A 20 -5.16 -32.10 11.76
C ALA A 20 -6.58 -31.54 11.51
N ASN A 21 -7.16 -30.83 12.48
CA ASN A 21 -8.52 -30.28 12.39
C ASN A 21 -8.58 -28.90 11.75
N MET A 22 -7.45 -28.37 11.27
CA MET A 22 -7.37 -27.02 10.68
C MET A 22 -8.36 -26.83 9.51
N ASN A 23 -8.49 -27.81 8.62
CA ASN A 23 -9.38 -27.70 7.46
C ASN A 23 -10.86 -27.65 7.88
N ILE A 24 -11.24 -28.46 8.87
CA ILE A 24 -12.60 -28.49 9.44
C ILE A 24 -12.91 -27.12 10.05
N PHE A 25 -12.02 -26.62 10.91
CA PHE A 25 -12.17 -25.31 11.56
C PHE A 25 -12.34 -24.16 10.56
N ILE A 26 -11.58 -24.17 9.45
CA ILE A 26 -11.71 -23.14 8.42
C ILE A 26 -13.03 -23.28 7.67
N SER A 27 -13.43 -24.51 7.28
CA SER A 27 -14.69 -24.74 6.57
C SER A 27 -15.93 -24.36 7.37
N GLU A 28 -15.87 -24.44 8.70
CA GLU A 28 -16.98 -24.02 9.58
C GLU A 28 -17.12 -22.50 9.70
N LYS A 29 -16.08 -21.74 9.34
CA LYS A 29 -16.01 -20.29 9.60
C LYS A 29 -15.85 -19.42 8.36
N VAL A 30 -15.41 -20.00 7.24
CA VAL A 30 -15.00 -19.24 6.06
C VAL A 30 -15.65 -19.83 4.81
N THR A 31 -16.55 -19.05 4.22
CA THR A 31 -17.13 -19.32 2.91
C THR A 31 -16.47 -18.42 1.87
N PRO A 32 -15.63 -18.94 0.97
CA PRO A 32 -15.02 -18.15 -0.09
C PRO A 32 -16.07 -17.82 -1.17
N VAL A 33 -16.14 -16.54 -1.56
CA VAL A 33 -16.97 -16.08 -2.67
C VAL A 33 -16.04 -15.48 -3.73
N ALA A 34 -16.10 -16.02 -4.95
CA ALA A 34 -15.33 -15.49 -6.07
C ALA A 34 -15.99 -14.21 -6.58
N GLY A 35 -15.25 -13.11 -6.62
CA GLY A 35 -15.75 -11.84 -7.10
C GLY A 35 -14.64 -10.81 -7.27
N ASP A 36 -14.99 -9.69 -7.90
CA ASP A 36 -14.12 -8.56 -8.18
C ASP A 36 -14.84 -7.26 -7.79
N ILE A 37 -14.20 -6.46 -6.93
CA ILE A 37 -14.79 -5.23 -6.40
C ILE A 37 -15.01 -4.17 -7.49
N ASP A 38 -14.31 -4.30 -8.61
CA ASP A 38 -14.43 -3.44 -9.79
C ASP A 38 -15.79 -3.59 -10.50
N LEU A 39 -16.51 -4.68 -10.22
CA LEU A 39 -17.78 -5.01 -10.87
C LEU A 39 -18.98 -4.71 -9.96
N GLU A 40 -20.10 -4.35 -10.57
CA GLU A 40 -21.39 -4.30 -9.87
C GLU A 40 -21.71 -5.67 -9.27
N ASN A 41 -22.23 -5.67 -8.03
CA ASN A 41 -22.46 -6.89 -7.26
C ASN A 41 -21.24 -7.82 -7.28
N PHE A 42 -20.03 -7.25 -7.28
CA PHE A 42 -18.76 -7.96 -7.25
C PHE A 42 -18.58 -9.03 -8.35
N GLY A 43 -19.36 -8.98 -9.44
CA GLY A 43 -19.36 -10.01 -10.48
C GLY A 43 -19.93 -11.37 -10.06
N VAL A 44 -20.56 -11.47 -8.88
CA VAL A 44 -21.17 -12.72 -8.40
C VAL A 44 -22.50 -12.92 -9.13
N LEU A 45 -22.64 -14.04 -9.87
CA LEU A 45 -23.82 -14.29 -10.70
C LEU A 45 -24.94 -15.03 -9.98
N ASN A 46 -24.67 -15.62 -8.82
CA ASN A 46 -25.62 -16.41 -8.06
C ASN A 46 -26.54 -15.49 -7.23
N SER A 47 -27.79 -15.34 -7.69
CA SER A 47 -28.80 -14.49 -7.04
C SER A 47 -29.20 -14.97 -5.64
N ASP A 48 -29.25 -16.28 -5.42
CA ASP A 48 -29.66 -16.86 -4.14
C ASP A 48 -28.59 -16.61 -3.08
N LEU A 49 -27.31 -16.80 -3.44
CA LEU A 49 -26.18 -16.45 -2.59
C LEU A 49 -26.18 -14.95 -2.25
N PHE A 50 -26.49 -14.09 -3.21
CA PHE A 50 -26.57 -12.65 -2.96
C PHE A 50 -27.66 -12.28 -1.96
N LYS A 51 -28.83 -12.86 -2.15
CA LYS A 51 -29.96 -12.64 -1.25
C LYS A 51 -29.64 -13.13 0.16
N GLU A 52 -29.02 -14.30 0.27
CA GLU A 52 -28.56 -14.83 1.55
C GLU A 52 -27.57 -13.86 2.23
N MET A 53 -26.58 -13.34 1.49
CA MET A 53 -25.64 -12.37 2.05
C MET A 53 -26.34 -11.06 2.50
N TRP A 54 -27.31 -10.54 1.74
CA TRP A 54 -28.08 -9.36 2.15
C TRP A 54 -28.89 -9.59 3.42
N GLU A 55 -29.40 -10.81 3.62
CA GLU A 55 -30.17 -11.18 4.80
C GLU A 55 -29.28 -11.45 6.02
N GLN A 56 -28.10 -12.04 5.84
CA GLN A 56 -27.29 -12.56 6.96
C GLN A 56 -26.10 -11.68 7.37
N VAL A 57 -25.62 -10.77 6.53
CA VAL A 57 -24.40 -9.99 6.84
C VAL A 57 -24.68 -8.88 7.85
N ASP A 58 -24.02 -8.97 9.01
CA ASP A 58 -24.07 -7.96 10.09
C ASP A 58 -22.99 -6.87 9.99
N VAL A 59 -21.82 -7.20 9.45
CA VAL A 59 -20.64 -6.32 9.41
C VAL A 59 -19.89 -6.55 8.10
N ILE A 60 -19.46 -5.46 7.45
CA ILE A 60 -18.59 -5.52 6.28
C ILE A 60 -17.26 -4.86 6.58
N VAL A 61 -16.17 -5.53 6.22
CA VAL A 61 -14.81 -4.99 6.25
C VAL A 61 -14.31 -4.83 4.82
N ASN A 62 -14.32 -3.59 4.33
CA ASN A 62 -13.78 -3.26 3.01
C ASN A 62 -12.29 -2.90 3.11
N SER A 63 -11.43 -3.88 2.83
CA SER A 63 -9.97 -3.71 2.76
C SER A 63 -9.41 -3.90 1.34
N ALA A 64 -10.26 -4.13 0.33
CA ALA A 64 -9.82 -4.29 -1.06
C ALA A 64 -9.30 -2.96 -1.60
N ALA A 65 -8.16 -3.00 -2.27
CA ALA A 65 -7.51 -1.81 -2.78
C ALA A 65 -6.43 -2.13 -3.82
N ALA A 66 -6.31 -1.26 -4.82
CA ALA A 66 -5.09 -1.13 -5.59
C ALA A 66 -4.11 -0.27 -4.78
N THR A 67 -3.11 -0.88 -4.14
CA THR A 67 -2.15 -0.20 -3.24
C THR A 67 -0.81 0.13 -3.89
N ASN A 68 -0.64 -0.15 -5.18
CA ASN A 68 0.57 0.18 -5.91
C ASN A 68 0.57 1.67 -6.26
N PHE A 69 1.60 2.41 -5.82
CA PHE A 69 1.72 3.84 -6.12
C PHE A 69 1.96 4.14 -7.61
N ASP A 70 2.39 3.13 -8.36
CA ASP A 70 2.62 3.19 -9.80
C ASP A 70 1.52 2.46 -10.59
N GLU A 71 0.30 2.37 -10.04
CA GLU A 71 -0.84 1.74 -10.72
C GLU A 71 -1.42 2.66 -11.81
N ARG A 72 -1.98 2.05 -12.86
CA ARG A 72 -2.73 2.76 -13.90
C ARG A 72 -3.94 3.47 -13.29
N TYR A 73 -4.23 4.67 -13.77
CA TYR A 73 -5.31 5.45 -13.21
C TYR A 73 -6.70 4.80 -13.36
N ASP A 74 -6.98 4.15 -14.50
CA ASP A 74 -8.24 3.44 -14.70
C ASP A 74 -8.44 2.31 -13.69
N MET A 75 -7.41 1.49 -13.48
CA MET A 75 -7.43 0.40 -12.48
C MET A 75 -7.57 0.94 -11.05
N ALA A 76 -6.74 1.91 -10.66
CA ALA A 76 -6.79 2.49 -9.33
C ALA A 76 -8.14 3.16 -9.03
N PHE A 77 -8.73 3.86 -10.02
CA PHE A 77 -10.05 4.47 -9.91
C PHE A 77 -11.16 3.41 -9.80
N SER A 78 -11.12 2.39 -10.65
CA SER A 78 -12.05 1.27 -10.63
C SER A 78 -12.08 0.60 -9.25
N THR A 79 -10.93 0.21 -8.72
CA THR A 79 -10.85 -0.53 -7.45
C THR A 79 -11.07 0.35 -6.23
N ASN A 80 -10.35 1.48 -6.11
CA ASN A 80 -10.38 2.26 -4.87
C ASN A 80 -11.58 3.21 -4.79
N THR A 81 -12.04 3.74 -5.93
CA THR A 81 -13.15 4.71 -5.99
C THR A 81 -14.47 3.99 -6.24
N LEU A 82 -14.62 3.33 -7.40
CA LEU A 82 -15.88 2.66 -7.75
C LEU A 82 -16.11 1.42 -6.90
N GLY A 83 -15.06 0.70 -6.51
CA GLY A 83 -15.18 -0.42 -5.59
C GLY A 83 -15.77 -0.01 -4.24
N ALA A 84 -15.40 1.17 -3.71
CA ALA A 84 -16.04 1.70 -2.50
C ALA A 84 -17.53 2.01 -2.73
N LYS A 85 -17.89 2.52 -3.91
CA LYS A 85 -19.29 2.73 -4.31
C LYS A 85 -20.07 1.41 -4.42
N HIS A 86 -19.50 0.37 -5.02
CA HIS A 86 -20.12 -0.95 -5.13
C HIS A 86 -20.37 -1.57 -3.75
N VAL A 87 -19.40 -1.44 -2.83
CA VAL A 87 -19.58 -1.86 -1.43
C VAL A 87 -20.71 -1.08 -0.76
N SER A 88 -20.76 0.25 -0.92
CA SER A 88 -21.85 1.06 -0.36
C SER A 88 -23.22 0.64 -0.89
N TYR A 89 -23.31 0.38 -2.20
CA TYR A 89 -24.54 -0.12 -2.81
C TYR A 89 -24.97 -1.47 -2.23
N PHE A 90 -24.02 -2.41 -2.07
CA PHE A 90 -24.27 -3.71 -1.46
C PHE A 90 -24.73 -3.59 0.00
N VAL A 91 -24.05 -2.75 0.80
CA VAL A 91 -24.45 -2.46 2.19
C VAL A 91 -25.88 -1.94 2.22
N ASN A 92 -26.25 -1.06 1.30
CA ASN A 92 -27.58 -0.46 1.29
C ASN A 92 -28.71 -1.48 1.05
N GLN A 93 -28.41 -2.61 0.41
CA GLN A 93 -29.34 -3.73 0.22
C GLN A 93 -29.42 -4.67 1.43
N CYS A 94 -28.43 -4.63 2.33
CA CYS A 94 -28.39 -5.53 3.48
C CYS A 94 -29.46 -5.14 4.51
N ILE A 95 -30.14 -6.17 5.04
CA ILE A 95 -31.27 -6.01 5.97
C ILE A 95 -30.76 -5.81 7.40
N ASN A 96 -29.78 -6.64 7.81
CA ASN A 96 -29.29 -6.70 9.19
C ASN A 96 -27.94 -6.00 9.40
N ILE A 97 -27.44 -5.27 8.40
CA ILE A 97 -26.14 -4.61 8.45
C ILE A 97 -26.10 -3.57 9.56
N LYS A 98 -25.08 -3.67 10.41
CA LYS A 98 -24.85 -2.76 11.55
C LYS A 98 -23.72 -1.79 11.25
N LEU A 99 -22.69 -2.26 10.55
CA LEU A 99 -21.45 -1.52 10.40
C LEU A 99 -20.73 -1.82 9.08
N LEU A 100 -20.25 -0.76 8.44
CA LEU A 100 -19.23 -0.82 7.39
C LEU A 100 -17.91 -0.27 7.95
N LEU A 101 -16.86 -1.09 7.96
CA LEU A 101 -15.49 -0.63 8.17
C LEU A 101 -14.81 -0.50 6.80
N HIS A 102 -14.22 0.65 6.52
CA HIS A 102 -13.42 0.89 5.32
C HIS A 102 -11.97 1.21 5.67
N VAL A 103 -11.03 0.53 5.00
CA VAL A 103 -9.60 0.79 5.13
C VAL A 103 -9.15 1.79 4.06
N SER A 104 -8.84 3.00 4.52
CA SER A 104 -8.29 4.09 3.72
C SER A 104 -6.80 4.28 4.04
N THR A 105 -6.32 5.53 4.08
CA THR A 105 -4.96 5.89 4.45
C THR A 105 -4.92 7.28 5.05
N ALA A 106 -4.04 7.53 6.03
CA ALA A 106 -3.84 8.85 6.60
C ALA A 106 -3.42 9.88 5.53
N PHE A 107 -2.79 9.42 4.46
CA PHE A 107 -2.27 10.28 3.40
C PHE A 107 -3.35 10.94 2.52
N VAL A 108 -4.63 10.59 2.65
CA VAL A 108 -5.72 11.27 1.91
C VAL A 108 -5.81 12.77 2.20
N SER A 109 -5.18 13.24 3.28
CA SER A 109 -5.00 14.66 3.60
C SER A 109 -3.97 15.38 2.71
N GLY A 110 -3.26 14.66 1.85
CA GLY A 110 -2.22 15.18 0.95
C GLY A 110 -0.99 15.71 1.69
N GLU A 111 -0.45 16.81 1.19
CA GLU A 111 0.87 17.36 1.55
C GLU A 111 0.81 18.53 2.56
N GLN A 112 -0.35 18.76 3.18
CA GLN A 112 -0.51 19.85 4.14
C GLN A 112 0.35 19.60 5.38
N SER A 113 1.28 20.52 5.65
CA SER A 113 2.12 20.48 6.86
C SER A 113 1.31 20.88 8.10
N GLY A 114 1.66 20.30 9.24
CA GLY A 114 1.04 20.59 10.52
C GLY A 114 0.22 19.42 11.06
N VAL A 115 -0.73 19.74 11.94
CA VAL A 115 -1.62 18.74 12.57
C VAL A 115 -2.82 18.49 11.67
N ILE A 116 -3.03 17.23 11.29
CA ILE A 116 -4.16 16.78 10.48
C ILE A 116 -5.19 16.12 11.40
N LEU A 117 -6.39 16.68 11.43
CA LEU A 117 -7.50 16.18 12.27
C LEU A 117 -8.25 15.03 11.58
N GLU A 118 -8.91 14.21 12.39
CA GLU A 118 -9.76 13.09 11.95
C GLU A 118 -11.09 13.59 11.35
N THR A 119 -11.02 14.37 10.27
CA THR A 119 -12.18 14.99 9.61
C THR A 119 -12.56 14.28 8.30
N PRO A 120 -13.87 14.23 7.99
CA PRO A 120 -14.35 13.66 6.74
C PRO A 120 -13.97 14.52 5.54
N LEU A 121 -13.67 13.86 4.42
CA LEU A 121 -13.54 14.52 3.12
C LEU A 121 -14.94 14.76 2.57
N LYS A 122 -15.25 16.00 2.16
CA LYS A 122 -16.58 16.30 1.61
C LYS A 122 -16.61 16.09 0.11
N MET A 123 -17.79 15.68 -0.37
CA MET A 123 -18.04 15.51 -1.79
C MET A 123 -17.75 16.82 -2.55
N ASN A 124 -17.10 16.70 -3.70
CA ASN A 124 -16.68 17.79 -4.59
C ASN A 124 -15.58 18.74 -4.07
N GLU A 125 -15.11 18.59 -2.83
CA GLU A 125 -13.98 19.39 -2.32
C GLU A 125 -12.63 18.88 -2.84
N THR A 126 -11.68 19.80 -2.97
CA THR A 126 -10.30 19.50 -3.39
C THR A 126 -9.31 20.05 -2.37
N LEU A 127 -8.16 19.38 -2.23
CA LEU A 127 -7.16 19.80 -1.23
C LEU A 127 -6.57 21.17 -1.51
N ASN A 128 -6.50 21.56 -2.79
CA ASN A 128 -5.95 22.87 -3.18
C ASN A 128 -7.00 23.99 -3.18
N GLY A 129 -8.30 23.68 -3.08
CA GLY A 129 -9.40 24.64 -3.10
C GLY A 129 -9.56 25.43 -4.41
N LYS A 130 -8.89 25.02 -5.49
CA LYS A 130 -8.85 25.75 -6.77
C LYS A 130 -9.91 25.30 -7.77
N ASN A 131 -10.47 24.11 -7.59
CA ASN A 131 -11.48 23.53 -8.46
C ASN A 131 -12.42 22.61 -7.67
N ASN A 132 -13.53 22.21 -8.32
CA ASN A 132 -14.43 21.19 -7.80
C ASN A 132 -14.08 19.83 -8.39
N LEU A 133 -14.18 18.78 -7.59
CA LEU A 133 -13.95 17.40 -8.02
C LEU A 133 -15.27 16.69 -8.31
N ASP A 134 -15.66 16.60 -9.57
CA ASP A 134 -16.80 15.75 -9.96
C ASP A 134 -16.29 14.35 -10.34
N ILE A 135 -16.58 13.37 -9.47
CA ILE A 135 -16.16 11.98 -9.65
C ILE A 135 -16.76 11.35 -10.93
N LYS A 136 -17.95 11.79 -11.35
CA LYS A 136 -18.57 11.31 -12.61
C LYS A 136 -17.83 11.86 -13.82
N GLU A 137 -17.38 13.11 -13.76
CA GLU A 137 -16.55 13.68 -14.82
C GLU A 137 -15.16 13.02 -14.87
N GLU A 138 -14.54 12.70 -13.72
CA GLU A 138 -13.29 11.92 -13.71
C GLU A 138 -13.46 10.58 -14.44
N MET A 139 -14.56 9.88 -14.20
CA MET A 139 -14.85 8.62 -14.89
C MET A 139 -14.95 8.80 -16.42
N LYS A 140 -15.63 9.84 -16.89
CA LYS A 140 -15.73 10.15 -18.33
C LYS A 140 -14.36 10.47 -18.93
N VAL A 141 -13.56 11.25 -18.22
CA VAL A 141 -12.21 11.64 -18.65
C VAL A 141 -11.28 10.44 -18.76
N ILE A 142 -11.38 9.48 -17.83
CA ILE A 142 -10.65 8.20 -17.90
C ILE A 142 -11.09 7.39 -19.12
N GLN A 143 -12.40 7.24 -19.34
CA GLN A 143 -12.96 6.48 -20.47
C GLN A 143 -12.55 7.08 -21.81
N GLU A 144 -12.60 8.41 -21.95
CA GLU A 144 -12.18 9.10 -23.16
C GLU A 144 -10.67 8.93 -23.40
N ARG A 145 -9.83 9.03 -22.36
CA ARG A 145 -8.38 8.79 -22.51
C ARG A 145 -8.10 7.37 -23.00
N ARG A 146 -8.80 6.37 -22.45
CA ARG A 146 -8.69 4.97 -22.87
C ARG A 146 -9.12 4.78 -24.32
N ARG A 147 -10.22 5.41 -24.74
CA ARG A 147 -10.70 5.38 -26.13
C ARG A 147 -9.67 5.97 -27.09
N LEU A 148 -9.11 7.14 -26.77
CA LEU A 148 -8.06 7.78 -27.58
C LEU A 148 -6.82 6.90 -27.75
N LEU A 149 -6.42 6.16 -26.70
CA LEU A 149 -5.30 5.22 -26.78
C LEU A 149 -5.64 4.00 -27.66
N ALA A 150 -6.87 3.49 -27.57
CA ALA A 150 -7.36 2.39 -28.41
C ALA A 150 -7.43 2.80 -29.89
N ASP A 151 -7.92 4.00 -30.20
CA ASP A 151 -7.99 4.54 -31.57
C ASP A 151 -6.59 4.71 -32.19
N LYS A 152 -5.59 5.03 -31.36
CA LYS A 152 -4.16 5.07 -31.74
C LYS A 152 -3.52 3.69 -31.87
N LYS A 153 -4.24 2.61 -31.59
CA LYS A 153 -3.74 1.22 -31.54
C LYS A 153 -2.50 1.09 -30.64
N ALA A 154 -2.49 1.81 -29.52
CA ALA A 154 -1.42 1.70 -28.53
C ALA A 154 -1.37 0.28 -27.96
N ASN A 155 -0.17 -0.25 -27.72
CA ASN A 155 0.00 -1.53 -27.05
C ASN A 155 -0.21 -1.39 -25.52
N GLU A 156 -0.33 -2.50 -24.79
CA GLU A 156 -0.60 -2.48 -23.35
C GLU A 156 0.50 -1.78 -22.53
N GLU A 157 1.76 -1.83 -22.96
CA GLU A 157 2.85 -1.12 -22.29
C GLU A 157 2.69 0.40 -22.40
N ALA A 158 2.42 0.91 -23.61
CA ALA A 158 2.18 2.33 -23.86
C ALA A 158 0.92 2.82 -23.14
N ILE A 159 -0.15 2.02 -23.17
CA ILE A 159 -1.38 2.28 -22.40
C ILE A 159 -1.06 2.37 -20.91
N SER A 160 -0.30 1.42 -20.39
CA SER A 160 0.04 1.39 -18.97
C SER A 160 0.86 2.61 -18.56
N ALA A 161 1.88 2.98 -19.34
CA ALA A 161 2.70 4.15 -19.06
C ALA A 161 1.89 5.46 -19.12
N ASP A 162 1.05 5.61 -20.14
CA ASP A 162 0.20 6.79 -20.31
C ASP A 162 -0.80 6.95 -19.17
N MET A 163 -1.50 5.87 -18.81
CA MET A 163 -2.51 5.90 -17.74
C MET A 163 -1.92 6.14 -16.35
N LYS A 164 -0.67 5.73 -16.10
CA LYS A 164 0.06 6.05 -14.86
C LYS A 164 0.36 7.54 -14.77
N GLU A 165 0.97 8.09 -15.81
CA GLU A 165 1.30 9.52 -15.88
C GLU A 165 0.02 10.38 -15.81
N PHE A 166 -1.03 9.96 -16.52
CA PHE A 166 -2.32 10.65 -16.50
C PHE A 166 -2.92 10.70 -15.09
N GLY A 167 -2.87 9.60 -14.34
CA GLY A 167 -3.33 9.58 -12.95
C GLY A 167 -2.58 10.55 -12.05
N ILE A 168 -1.26 10.71 -12.22
CA ILE A 168 -0.46 11.66 -11.46
C ILE A 168 -0.85 13.09 -11.81
N GLN A 169 -1.09 13.38 -13.09
CA GLN A 169 -1.54 14.70 -13.54
C GLN A 169 -2.91 15.05 -12.94
N ARG A 170 -3.87 14.12 -12.95
CA ARG A 170 -5.19 14.32 -12.34
C ARG A 170 -5.11 14.51 -10.82
N ALA A 171 -4.31 13.71 -10.13
CA ALA A 171 -4.12 13.88 -8.68
C ALA A 171 -3.59 15.27 -8.34
N LYS A 172 -2.52 15.72 -9.02
CA LYS A 172 -1.90 17.04 -8.81
C LYS A 172 -2.84 18.19 -9.16
N LEU A 173 -3.68 18.04 -10.20
CA LEU A 173 -4.70 19.01 -10.57
C LEU A 173 -5.66 19.33 -9.41
N HIS A 174 -6.00 18.32 -8.60
CA HIS A 174 -6.90 18.47 -7.45
C HIS A 174 -6.18 18.59 -6.10
N GLY A 175 -4.84 18.62 -6.10
CA GLY A 175 -4.02 18.86 -4.91
C GLY A 175 -3.56 17.60 -4.16
N TRP A 176 -3.80 16.40 -4.70
CA TRP A 176 -3.25 15.16 -4.17
C TRP A 176 -1.88 14.82 -4.78
N PRO A 177 -0.96 14.21 -4.01
CA PRO A 177 0.41 13.98 -4.47
C PRO A 177 0.52 12.88 -5.53
N ASN A 178 -0.38 11.89 -5.48
CA ASN A 178 -0.35 10.74 -6.37
C ASN A 178 -1.75 10.08 -6.52
N THR A 179 -1.85 9.19 -7.50
CA THR A 179 -3.08 8.51 -7.91
C THR A 179 -3.67 7.62 -6.83
N TYR A 180 -2.84 6.91 -6.06
CA TYR A 180 -3.30 6.03 -4.98
C TYR A 180 -4.08 6.83 -3.93
N VAL A 181 -3.45 7.89 -3.42
CA VAL A 181 -4.05 8.75 -2.41
C VAL A 181 -5.32 9.42 -2.94
N PHE A 182 -5.27 9.91 -4.19
CA PHE A 182 -6.40 10.57 -4.83
C PHE A 182 -7.62 9.65 -4.98
N THR A 183 -7.41 8.41 -5.42
CA THR A 183 -8.50 7.44 -5.60
C THR A 183 -9.06 6.94 -4.27
N LYS A 184 -8.22 6.79 -3.22
CA LYS A 184 -8.69 6.53 -1.85
C LYS A 184 -9.55 7.68 -1.30
N ALA A 185 -9.14 8.93 -1.54
CA ALA A 185 -9.91 10.10 -1.14
C ALA A 185 -11.30 10.14 -1.79
N MET A 186 -11.38 9.87 -3.11
CA MET A 186 -12.66 9.77 -3.82
C MET A 186 -13.54 8.61 -3.29
N GLY A 187 -12.93 7.47 -2.96
CA GLY A 187 -13.63 6.35 -2.33
C GLY A 187 -14.27 6.75 -0.99
N GLU A 188 -13.55 7.48 -0.13
CA GLU A 188 -14.12 7.99 1.13
C GLU A 188 -15.32 8.93 0.89
N MET A 189 -15.21 9.86 -0.07
CA MET A 189 -16.28 10.80 -0.40
C MET A 189 -17.56 10.06 -0.80
N LEU A 190 -17.44 9.02 -1.65
CA LEU A 190 -18.58 8.20 -2.08
C LEU A 190 -19.19 7.39 -0.94
N LEU A 191 -18.39 6.94 0.04
CA LEU A 191 -18.90 6.24 1.22
C LEU A 191 -19.67 7.18 2.14
N PHE A 192 -19.14 8.38 2.41
CA PHE A 192 -19.82 9.36 3.26
C PHE A 192 -21.18 9.81 2.70
N ASP A 193 -21.25 9.98 1.38
CA ASP A 193 -22.44 10.43 0.66
C ASP A 193 -23.43 9.29 0.38
N GLY A 194 -22.94 8.14 -0.08
CA GLY A 194 -23.76 7.05 -0.59
C GLY A 194 -24.27 6.05 0.44
N LEU A 195 -23.71 6.03 1.66
CA LEU A 195 -24.12 5.06 2.68
C LEU A 195 -25.41 5.48 3.38
N ARG A 196 -26.31 4.50 3.57
CA ARG A 196 -27.50 4.61 4.42
C ARG A 196 -27.17 5.22 5.78
N GLN A 197 -28.02 6.15 6.24
CA GLN A 197 -27.75 6.89 7.48
C GLN A 197 -27.79 6.00 8.73
N ASP A 198 -28.56 4.91 8.70
CA ASP A 198 -28.72 3.96 9.79
C ASP A 198 -27.59 2.95 9.95
N VAL A 199 -26.63 2.96 9.03
CA VAL A 199 -25.44 2.10 9.09
C VAL A 199 -24.25 2.89 9.64
N SER A 200 -23.59 2.34 10.65
CA SER A 200 -22.36 2.94 11.19
C SER A 200 -21.20 2.79 10.19
N LEU A 201 -20.45 3.87 9.98
CA LEU A 201 -19.29 3.92 9.11
C LEU A 201 -18.02 4.17 9.94
N VAL A 202 -17.11 3.21 9.92
CA VAL A 202 -15.79 3.34 10.51
C VAL A 202 -14.75 3.42 9.40
N ILE A 203 -14.09 4.57 9.26
CA ILE A 203 -12.96 4.72 8.36
C ILE A 203 -11.67 4.59 9.15
N VAL A 204 -10.84 3.64 8.78
CA VAL A 204 -9.50 3.47 9.36
C VAL A 204 -8.48 4.00 8.37
N ARG A 205 -7.74 5.02 8.78
CA ARG A 205 -6.68 5.70 8.03
C ARG A 205 -5.32 5.35 8.63
N PRO A 206 -4.74 4.19 8.30
CA PRO A 206 -3.39 3.84 8.73
C PRO A 206 -2.34 4.72 8.04
N THR A 207 -1.20 4.89 8.71
CA THR A 207 0.02 5.47 8.15
C THR A 207 0.86 4.38 7.45
N ILE A 208 2.19 4.47 7.42
CA ILE A 208 3.01 3.46 6.73
C ILE A 208 2.98 2.16 7.53
N ILE A 209 2.22 1.18 7.03
CA ILE A 209 2.14 -0.14 7.65
C ILE A 209 3.47 -0.88 7.46
N THR A 210 3.99 -1.39 8.57
CA THR A 210 5.21 -2.20 8.66
C THR A 210 4.87 -3.62 9.14
N SER A 211 5.87 -4.49 9.28
CA SER A 211 5.65 -5.88 9.70
C SER A 211 4.94 -5.98 11.06
N THR A 212 4.37 -7.13 11.37
CA THR A 212 3.76 -7.38 12.68
C THR A 212 4.76 -7.17 13.83
N TYR A 213 4.29 -6.56 14.92
CA TYR A 213 5.08 -6.39 16.14
C TYR A 213 5.09 -7.65 17.01
N LYS A 214 3.93 -8.27 17.23
CA LYS A 214 3.79 -9.53 18.00
C LYS A 214 2.90 -10.56 17.32
N GLU A 215 1.72 -10.18 16.81
CA GLU A 215 0.73 -11.17 16.33
C GLU A 215 0.63 -11.24 14.80
N PRO A 216 0.39 -12.44 14.21
CA PRO A 216 0.37 -13.75 14.87
C PRO A 216 1.76 -14.25 15.28
N PHE A 217 2.82 -13.63 14.75
CA PHE A 217 4.20 -13.76 15.21
C PHE A 217 4.98 -12.52 14.74
N PRO A 218 6.06 -12.12 15.44
CA PRO A 218 6.81 -10.92 15.12
C PRO A 218 7.48 -10.98 13.73
N GLY A 219 7.47 -9.84 13.03
CA GLY A 219 8.21 -9.62 11.80
C GLY A 219 7.56 -10.19 10.54
N TRP A 220 6.32 -10.69 10.61
CA TRP A 220 5.60 -11.13 9.43
C TRP A 220 5.24 -9.94 8.55
N ILE A 221 5.49 -10.07 7.25
CA ILE A 221 5.13 -9.09 6.23
C ILE A 221 4.96 -9.80 4.88
N GLU A 222 4.01 -9.34 4.08
CA GLU A 222 3.80 -9.83 2.73
C GLU A 222 4.27 -8.81 1.69
N GLY A 223 5.27 -9.23 0.91
CA GLY A 223 5.88 -8.41 -0.13
C GLY A 223 6.71 -7.26 0.41
N VAL A 224 7.23 -6.46 -0.52
CA VAL A 224 8.01 -5.25 -0.25
C VAL A 224 7.10 -4.05 -0.48
N LYS A 225 6.70 -3.32 0.56
CA LYS A 225 5.79 -2.17 0.45
C LYS A 225 6.43 -0.89 0.97
N THR A 226 6.13 0.24 0.32
CA THR A 226 6.49 1.59 0.80
C THR A 226 7.93 1.65 1.34
N ILE A 227 8.16 1.79 2.65
CA ILE A 227 9.51 1.92 3.22
C ILE A 227 10.39 0.68 3.02
N ASP A 228 9.80 -0.51 2.87
CA ASP A 228 10.53 -1.74 2.62
C ASP A 228 11.30 -1.68 1.30
N GLY A 229 10.75 -0.99 0.29
CA GLY A 229 11.40 -0.81 -1.01
C GLY A 229 12.71 -0.03 -0.85
N ILE A 230 12.68 1.01 -0.02
CA ILE A 230 13.86 1.76 0.39
C ILE A 230 14.86 0.86 1.13
N ILE A 231 14.40 0.13 2.16
CA ILE A 231 15.26 -0.75 2.98
C ILE A 231 15.91 -1.82 2.11
N ALA A 232 15.16 -2.46 1.22
CA ALA A 232 15.62 -3.52 0.34
C ALA A 232 16.60 -2.97 -0.72
N THR A 233 16.30 -1.83 -1.33
CA THR A 233 17.15 -1.22 -2.36
C THR A 233 18.47 -0.75 -1.77
N TYR A 234 18.44 -0.16 -0.56
CA TYR A 234 19.65 0.21 0.17
C TYR A 234 20.42 -1.02 0.67
N GLY A 235 19.73 -2.01 1.24
CA GLY A 235 20.34 -3.25 1.74
C GLY A 235 21.00 -4.10 0.66
N ARG A 236 20.46 -4.08 -0.57
CA ARG A 236 21.08 -4.67 -1.78
C ARG A 236 22.20 -3.79 -2.36
N GLY A 237 22.38 -2.56 -1.85
CA GLY A 237 23.35 -1.57 -2.31
C GLY A 237 23.08 -1.04 -3.73
N ARG A 238 21.80 -1.06 -4.14
CA ARG A 238 21.32 -0.41 -5.37
C ARG A 238 21.15 1.10 -5.20
N VAL A 239 21.07 1.61 -3.97
CA VAL A 239 21.21 3.05 -3.68
C VAL A 239 22.17 3.23 -2.51
N SER A 240 22.97 4.30 -2.56
CA SER A 240 24.01 4.60 -1.56
C SER A 240 23.60 5.71 -0.58
N CYS A 241 22.56 6.47 -0.90
CA CYS A 241 22.02 7.55 -0.08
C CYS A 241 20.51 7.64 -0.26
N LEU A 242 19.84 8.27 0.69
CA LEU A 242 18.42 8.57 0.64
C LEU A 242 18.22 10.04 0.96
N LEU A 243 17.44 10.73 0.12
CA LEU A 243 17.07 12.11 0.38
C LEU A 243 15.90 12.12 1.37
N ALA A 244 16.18 12.42 2.63
CA ALA A 244 15.17 12.60 3.66
C ALA A 244 15.62 13.64 4.66
N GLU A 245 14.66 14.37 5.25
CA GLU A 245 14.96 15.35 6.27
C GLU A 245 14.97 14.63 7.63
N LEU A 246 16.17 14.48 8.20
CA LEU A 246 16.41 13.61 9.35
C LEU A 246 15.66 14.03 10.63
N SER A 247 15.22 15.28 10.71
CA SER A 247 14.44 15.82 11.84
C SER A 247 12.95 15.47 11.78
N LYS A 248 12.44 15.03 10.61
CA LYS A 248 11.00 14.81 10.37
C LYS A 248 10.53 13.48 10.95
N VAL A 249 9.24 13.43 11.22
CA VAL A 249 8.54 12.21 11.64
C VAL A 249 8.31 11.35 10.40
N LEU A 250 8.75 10.10 10.49
CA LEU A 250 8.41 9.03 9.58
C LEU A 250 7.26 8.25 10.22
N ASP A 251 6.02 8.54 9.82
CA ASP A 251 4.88 7.92 10.48
C ASP A 251 4.68 6.48 10.01
N VAL A 252 5.09 5.55 10.87
CA VAL A 252 4.96 4.11 10.68
C VAL A 252 4.09 3.48 11.77
N ILE A 253 3.44 2.38 11.43
CA ILE A 253 2.65 1.59 12.37
C ILE A 253 2.80 0.09 12.09
N PRO A 254 2.95 -0.78 13.10
CA PRO A 254 2.91 -2.23 12.90
C PRO A 254 1.54 -2.74 12.43
N ALA A 255 1.51 -3.70 11.51
CA ALA A 255 0.28 -4.21 10.89
C ALA A 255 -0.76 -4.76 11.89
N ASP A 256 -0.31 -5.49 12.89
CA ASP A 256 -1.13 -6.06 13.96
C ASP A 256 -1.81 -5.00 14.84
N MET A 257 -1.15 -3.87 15.09
CA MET A 257 -1.79 -2.74 15.79
C MET A 257 -2.93 -2.13 14.96
N VAL A 258 -2.80 -2.08 13.64
CA VAL A 258 -3.88 -1.62 12.75
C VAL A 258 -5.06 -2.59 12.81
N ILE A 259 -4.80 -3.89 12.72
CA ILE A 259 -5.85 -4.92 12.80
C ILE A 259 -6.55 -4.89 14.17
N ASN A 260 -5.81 -4.76 15.27
CA ASN A 260 -6.39 -4.67 16.61
C ASN A 260 -7.26 -3.41 16.77
N ALA A 261 -6.81 -2.26 16.25
CA ALA A 261 -7.62 -1.05 16.22
C ALA A 261 -8.90 -1.22 15.39
N MET A 262 -8.83 -1.90 14.24
CA MET A 262 -10.00 -2.24 13.42
C MET A 262 -11.00 -3.11 14.19
N ILE A 263 -10.54 -4.19 14.82
CA ILE A 263 -11.41 -5.11 15.57
C ILE A 263 -12.10 -4.38 16.72
N VAL A 264 -11.34 -3.65 17.53
CA VAL A 264 -11.89 -2.91 18.67
C VAL A 264 -12.83 -1.79 18.21
N GLY A 265 -12.49 -1.12 17.10
CA GLY A 265 -13.38 -0.14 16.46
C GLY A 265 -14.71 -0.75 16.02
N MET A 266 -14.69 -1.92 15.36
CA MET A 266 -15.92 -2.61 14.98
C MET A 266 -16.79 -2.97 16.20
N VAL A 267 -16.18 -3.51 17.26
CA VAL A 267 -16.91 -3.88 18.49
C VAL A 267 -17.50 -2.65 19.20
N ALA A 268 -16.77 -1.54 19.22
CA ALA A 268 -17.23 -0.30 19.85
C ALA A 268 -18.44 0.31 19.11
N HIS A 269 -18.42 0.25 17.77
CA HIS A 269 -19.40 0.93 16.92
C HIS A 269 -20.56 0.05 16.44
N THR A 270 -20.45 -1.28 16.52
CA THR A 270 -21.60 -2.17 16.25
C THR A 270 -22.74 -2.00 17.26
N LYS A 271 -22.44 -1.44 18.44
CA LYS A 271 -23.44 -1.13 19.48
C LYS A 271 -23.94 0.32 19.44
N GLN A 272 -23.36 1.15 18.57
CA GLN A 272 -23.70 2.57 18.43
C GLN A 272 -24.23 2.81 17.02
N PRO A 273 -25.55 2.67 16.79
CA PRO A 273 -26.10 2.94 15.47
C PRO A 273 -25.85 4.41 15.09
N TYR A 274 -25.74 4.69 13.79
CA TYR A 274 -25.52 6.04 13.22
C TYR A 274 -24.14 6.66 13.51
N SER A 275 -23.14 5.89 13.95
CA SER A 275 -21.79 6.40 14.22
C SER A 275 -20.99 6.52 12.92
N LYS A 276 -20.57 7.73 12.55
CA LYS A 276 -19.60 7.99 11.48
C LYS A 276 -18.30 8.47 12.12
N ILE A 277 -17.26 7.66 12.08
CA ILE A 277 -16.00 7.93 12.76
C ILE A 277 -14.78 7.62 11.89
N ILE A 278 -13.72 8.38 12.11
CA ILE A 278 -12.45 8.24 11.41
C ILE A 278 -11.38 8.01 12.47
N TYR A 279 -10.54 7.00 12.23
CA TYR A 279 -9.37 6.69 13.05
C TYR A 279 -8.09 6.91 12.24
N HIS A 280 -7.27 7.89 12.62
CA HIS A 280 -5.87 7.90 12.24
C HIS A 280 -5.12 6.86 13.07
N VAL A 281 -4.55 5.87 12.41
CA VAL A 281 -3.78 4.82 13.07
C VAL A 281 -2.31 4.98 12.69
N GLY A 282 -1.60 5.71 13.54
CA GLY A 282 -0.22 6.11 13.31
C GLY A 282 0.54 6.38 14.60
N SER A 283 1.77 6.84 14.46
CA SER A 283 2.73 7.06 15.54
C SER A 283 2.99 8.53 15.85
N SER A 284 2.65 9.46 14.96
CA SER A 284 3.15 10.85 14.98
C SER A 284 2.91 11.63 16.27
N THR A 285 1.76 11.48 16.90
CA THR A 285 1.40 12.21 18.13
C THR A 285 1.86 11.51 19.40
N THR A 286 1.96 10.19 19.36
CA THR A 286 2.00 9.35 20.56
C THR A 286 3.39 8.77 20.80
N ASN A 287 4.07 8.30 19.76
CA ASN A 287 5.43 7.77 19.82
C ASN A 287 6.14 7.97 18.47
N PRO A 288 6.44 9.22 18.07
CA PRO A 288 6.91 9.52 16.71
C PRO A 288 8.27 8.91 16.43
N MET A 289 8.38 8.17 15.33
CA MET A 289 9.67 7.73 14.81
C MET A 289 10.30 8.84 13.98
N LYS A 290 11.48 9.34 14.39
CA LYS A 290 12.25 10.30 13.57
C LYS A 290 13.03 9.59 12.49
N VAL A 291 13.11 10.19 11.29
CA VAL A 291 13.94 9.71 10.18
C VAL A 291 15.42 9.53 10.60
N SER A 292 15.95 10.39 11.48
CA SER A 292 17.32 10.27 12.02
C SER A 292 17.59 8.94 12.71
N SER A 293 16.59 8.35 13.36
CA SER A 293 16.71 7.05 14.01
C SER A 293 17.05 5.97 12.98
N PHE A 294 16.56 6.09 11.75
CA PHE A 294 16.80 5.18 10.65
C PHE A 294 18.25 5.18 10.14
N LYS A 295 18.96 6.31 10.28
CA LYS A 295 20.34 6.52 9.77
C LYS A 295 21.36 5.59 10.43
N ASN A 296 21.25 5.33 11.72
CA ASN A 296 22.25 4.56 12.47
C ASN A 296 22.24 3.06 12.12
N TYR A 297 21.06 2.50 11.85
CA TYR A 297 20.89 1.05 11.63
C TYR A 297 21.26 0.61 10.22
N ILE A 298 20.87 1.42 9.24
CA ILE A 298 21.07 1.18 7.82
C ILE A 298 22.54 1.40 7.44
N PHE A 299 23.16 2.47 7.95
CA PHE A 299 24.56 2.80 7.69
C PHE A 299 25.54 1.75 8.23
N GLN A 300 25.37 1.25 9.47
CA GLN A 300 26.28 0.24 10.03
C GLN A 300 26.22 -1.09 9.27
N ARG A 301 25.01 -1.53 8.89
CA ARG A 301 24.83 -2.77 8.13
C ARG A 301 25.37 -2.65 6.69
N TYR A 302 25.16 -1.51 6.04
CA TYR A 302 25.73 -1.22 4.72
C TYR A 302 27.25 -1.06 4.73
N MET A 303 27.81 -0.35 5.71
CA MET A 303 29.27 -0.28 5.90
C MET A 303 29.88 -1.68 6.11
N THR A 304 29.21 -2.54 6.89
CA THR A 304 29.66 -3.91 7.14
C THR A 304 29.60 -4.80 5.90
N VAL A 305 28.48 -4.79 5.18
CA VAL A 305 28.26 -5.65 4.00
C VAL A 305 29.02 -5.16 2.77
N ARG A 306 29.12 -3.84 2.56
CA ARG A 306 29.62 -3.26 1.29
C ARG A 306 31.03 -2.69 1.35
N TYR A 307 31.51 -2.26 2.51
CA TYR A 307 32.88 -1.75 2.65
C TYR A 307 33.77 -2.70 3.44
N ILE A 308 33.35 -3.23 4.60
CA ILE A 308 34.22 -4.05 5.47
C ILE A 308 34.45 -5.46 4.91
N MET A 309 33.40 -6.16 4.45
CA MET A 309 33.55 -7.49 3.82
C MET A 309 34.32 -7.41 2.48
N PRO A 310 34.01 -6.46 1.58
CA PRO A 310 34.79 -6.26 0.37
C PRO A 310 36.20 -5.73 0.62
N LEU A 311 36.47 -4.86 1.61
CA LEU A 311 37.86 -4.46 1.93
C LEU A 311 38.77 -5.65 2.24
N LYS A 312 38.23 -6.70 2.87
CA LYS A 312 38.96 -7.95 3.13
C LYS A 312 39.22 -8.76 1.86
N GLY A 313 38.39 -8.62 0.82
CA GLY A 313 38.55 -9.25 -0.50
C GLY A 313 39.29 -8.42 -1.56
N VAL A 314 39.21 -7.09 -1.48
CA VAL A 314 39.84 -6.11 -2.39
C VAL A 314 41.36 -6.09 -2.24
N LYS A 315 41.91 -6.68 -1.16
CA LYS A 315 43.34 -6.99 -1.05
C LYS A 315 43.85 -7.94 -2.16
N TYR A 316 42.97 -8.63 -2.89
CA TYR A 316 43.33 -9.64 -3.90
C TYR A 316 42.93 -9.31 -5.34
N ILE A 317 42.14 -8.27 -5.61
CA ILE A 317 41.59 -7.99 -6.96
C ILE A 317 41.97 -6.56 -7.39
N ASN A 318 43.29 -6.29 -7.41
CA ASN A 318 43.86 -5.08 -7.98
C ASN A 318 44.50 -5.33 -9.37
N ILE A 319 44.18 -6.47 -10.01
CA ILE A 319 44.86 -6.93 -11.23
C ILE A 319 43.96 -6.96 -12.48
N ILE A 320 42.64 -6.74 -12.36
CA ILE A 320 41.71 -6.84 -13.52
C ILE A 320 40.96 -5.53 -13.72
N LEU A 321 41.67 -4.52 -14.22
CA LEU A 321 41.10 -3.31 -14.80
C LEU A 321 41.35 -3.36 -16.31
N PHE A 322 40.28 -3.46 -17.10
CA PHE A 322 40.01 -2.69 -18.34
C PHE A 322 38.86 -3.30 -19.17
N ARG A 323 37.66 -3.38 -18.58
CA ARG A 323 36.34 -3.40 -19.29
C ARG A 323 35.20 -2.73 -18.49
N ALA A 324 35.51 -2.05 -17.37
CA ALA A 324 34.53 -1.71 -16.35
C ALA A 324 33.85 -0.33 -16.50
N PHE A 325 34.29 0.54 -17.41
CA PHE A 325 33.79 1.93 -17.44
C PHE A 325 32.36 2.07 -17.97
N ASN A 326 31.99 1.37 -19.06
CA ASN A 326 30.62 1.39 -19.59
C ASN A 326 29.62 0.70 -18.65
N ALA A 327 30.03 -0.42 -18.05
CA ALA A 327 29.22 -1.11 -17.04
C ALA A 327 29.02 -0.23 -15.79
N TRP A 328 30.07 0.49 -15.37
CA TRP A 328 29.99 1.44 -14.26
C TRP A 328 29.11 2.64 -14.57
N TYR A 329 29.20 3.23 -15.77
CA TYR A 329 28.35 4.35 -16.19
C TYR A 329 26.87 3.95 -16.26
N LEU A 330 26.55 2.82 -16.90
CA LEU A 330 25.18 2.31 -16.98
C LEU A 330 24.62 1.93 -15.60
N ASP A 331 25.45 1.36 -14.72
CA ASP A 331 25.08 1.09 -13.32
C ASP A 331 24.88 2.41 -12.55
N ALA A 332 25.73 3.42 -12.72
CA ALA A 332 25.59 4.72 -12.07
C ALA A 332 24.34 5.48 -12.55
N ASP A 333 24.09 5.54 -13.86
CA ASP A 333 22.88 6.15 -14.45
C ASP A 333 21.61 5.45 -13.96
N ARG A 334 21.60 4.11 -13.96
CA ARG A 334 20.50 3.31 -13.38
C ARG A 334 20.25 3.64 -11.92
N LYS A 335 21.31 3.75 -11.11
CA LYS A 335 21.19 4.10 -9.68
C LYS A 335 20.66 5.52 -9.47
N ILE A 336 21.09 6.47 -10.30
CA ILE A 336 20.60 7.86 -10.27
C ILE A 336 19.12 7.91 -10.60
N LYS A 337 18.68 7.25 -11.68
CA LYS A 337 17.25 7.19 -12.08
C LYS A 337 16.37 6.56 -11.00
N ILE A 338 16.82 5.45 -10.41
CA ILE A 338 16.12 4.83 -9.27
C ILE A 338 16.04 5.79 -8.09
N MET A 339 17.15 6.48 -7.77
CA MET A 339 17.21 7.41 -6.65
C MET A 339 16.30 8.62 -6.84
N LEU A 340 16.26 9.22 -8.03
CA LEU A 340 15.36 10.32 -8.37
C LEU A 340 13.89 9.88 -8.26
N ARG A 341 13.55 8.71 -8.82
CA ARG A 341 12.20 8.15 -8.72
C ARG A 341 11.76 7.90 -7.28
N LEU A 342 12.65 7.34 -6.45
CA LEU A 342 12.37 7.15 -5.02
C LEU A 342 12.24 8.51 -4.32
N ALA A 343 13.11 9.48 -4.61
CA ALA A 343 13.03 10.80 -4.01
C ALA A 343 11.68 11.47 -4.30
N ASP A 344 11.20 11.44 -5.55
CA ASP A 344 9.90 12.00 -5.93
C ASP A 344 8.73 11.24 -5.32
N LEU A 345 8.78 9.89 -5.31
CA LEU A 345 7.71 9.07 -4.75
C LEU A 345 7.57 9.24 -3.23
N TYR A 346 8.69 9.33 -2.50
CA TYR A 346 8.69 9.38 -1.04
C TYR A 346 8.73 10.79 -0.45
N LYS A 347 8.97 11.82 -1.28
CA LYS A 347 8.96 13.23 -0.87
C LYS A 347 7.80 13.61 0.07
N PRO A 348 6.51 13.32 -0.23
CA PRO A 348 5.41 13.66 0.68
C PRO A 348 5.50 13.00 2.04
N TYR A 349 6.19 11.85 2.14
CA TYR A 349 6.22 11.00 3.33
C TYR A 349 7.46 11.21 4.21
N VAL A 350 8.57 11.72 3.66
CA VAL A 350 9.85 11.84 4.38
C VAL A 350 10.43 13.25 4.41
N LEU A 351 9.84 14.20 3.67
CA LEU A 351 10.29 15.60 3.60
C LEU A 351 9.29 16.59 4.18
N ILE A 352 8.04 16.18 4.44
CA ILE A 352 6.97 17.05 4.95
C ILE A 352 6.71 16.72 6.43
N ASN A 353 6.54 17.74 7.27
CA ASN A 353 6.19 17.54 8.67
C ASN A 353 4.67 17.46 8.83
N ILE A 354 4.13 16.25 8.80
CA ILE A 354 2.71 15.97 9.01
C ILE A 354 2.57 15.22 10.33
N ILE A 355 1.66 15.67 11.17
CA ILE A 355 1.31 15.02 12.44
C ILE A 355 -0.16 14.64 12.35
N TYR A 356 -0.46 13.36 12.32
CA TYR A 356 -1.84 12.88 12.32
C TYR A 356 -2.37 12.86 13.75
N ASP A 357 -3.39 13.68 14.02
CA ASP A 357 -4.11 13.63 15.29
C ASP A 357 -4.81 12.28 15.45
N ASP A 358 -4.66 11.66 16.60
CA ASP A 358 -5.15 10.32 16.95
C ASP A 358 -6.10 10.37 18.15
N ALA A 359 -6.83 11.48 18.34
CA ALA A 359 -7.70 11.69 19.49
C ALA A 359 -8.83 10.64 19.58
N ASN A 360 -9.43 10.26 18.45
CA ASN A 360 -10.43 9.20 18.41
C ASN A 360 -9.79 7.85 18.77
N LEU A 361 -8.59 7.55 18.25
CA LEU A 361 -7.89 6.30 18.55
C LEU A 361 -7.54 6.21 20.05
N LYS A 362 -7.10 7.31 20.67
CA LYS A 362 -6.86 7.39 22.12
C LYS A 362 -8.13 7.18 22.93
N THR A 363 -9.26 7.73 22.47
CA THR A 363 -10.57 7.51 23.09
C THR A 363 -10.99 6.05 23.00
N LEU A 364 -10.80 5.42 21.82
CA LEU A 364 -11.08 4.01 21.59
C LEU A 364 -10.19 3.11 22.49
N HIS A 365 -8.91 3.43 22.62
CA HIS A 365 -8.01 2.73 23.54
C HIS A 365 -8.44 2.92 25.00
N GLY A 366 -8.95 4.10 25.36
CA GLY A 366 -9.52 4.39 26.67
C GLY A 366 -10.71 3.49 27.00
N ALA A 367 -11.57 3.18 26.03
CA ALA A 367 -12.72 2.29 26.21
C ALA A 367 -12.29 0.85 26.58
N LEU A 368 -11.10 0.41 26.15
CA LEU A 368 -10.56 -0.89 26.57
C LEU A 368 -10.26 -0.95 28.07
N ARG A 369 -10.16 0.18 28.80
CA ARG A 369 -9.90 0.20 30.26
C ARG A 369 -10.95 -0.57 31.06
N GLU A 370 -12.17 -0.67 30.54
CA GLU A 370 -13.28 -1.39 31.17
C GLU A 370 -13.25 -2.90 30.88
N CYS A 371 -12.47 -3.35 29.88
CA CYS A 371 -12.31 -4.76 29.53
C CYS A 371 -11.41 -5.52 30.51
N LYS A 372 -11.51 -6.86 30.48
CA LYS A 372 -10.64 -7.74 31.27
C LYS A 372 -9.18 -7.56 30.84
N LYS A 373 -8.26 -7.79 31.78
CA LYS A 373 -6.81 -7.68 31.50
C LYS A 373 -6.36 -8.51 30.30
N ALA A 374 -6.88 -9.74 30.17
CA ALA A 374 -6.59 -10.62 29.05
C ALA A 374 -7.04 -10.04 27.69
N GLU A 375 -8.20 -9.37 27.63
CA GLU A 375 -8.71 -8.75 26.39
C GLU A 375 -7.85 -7.54 25.99
N LYS A 376 -7.38 -6.77 26.98
CA LYS A 376 -6.46 -5.64 26.75
C LYS A 376 -5.11 -6.09 26.20
N GLU A 377 -4.60 -7.22 26.71
CA GLU A 377 -3.34 -7.80 26.26
C GLU A 377 -3.47 -8.43 24.87
N MET A 378 -4.64 -8.99 24.55
CA MET A 378 -4.96 -9.55 23.25
C MET A 378 -5.11 -8.46 22.17
N PHE A 379 -5.92 -7.43 22.40
CA PHE A 379 -6.19 -6.38 21.41
C PHE A 379 -5.36 -5.11 21.66
N TYR A 380 -4.04 -5.24 21.71
CA TYR A 380 -3.15 -4.10 21.91
C TYR A 380 -2.98 -3.29 20.61
N PHE A 381 -3.00 -1.96 20.74
CA PHE A 381 -2.67 -1.05 19.64
C PHE A 381 -2.13 0.30 20.14
N ASP A 382 -1.65 0.36 21.39
CA ASP A 382 -0.93 1.55 21.89
C ASP A 382 0.54 1.52 21.43
N VAL A 383 0.85 2.41 20.49
CA VAL A 383 2.18 2.55 19.89
C VAL A 383 3.24 3.02 20.88
N LYS A 384 2.88 3.57 22.06
CA LYS A 384 3.85 3.87 23.14
C LYS A 384 4.63 2.65 23.61
N SER A 385 4.07 1.46 23.42
CA SER A 385 4.71 0.20 23.80
C SER A 385 5.81 -0.25 22.83
N VAL A 386 5.99 0.44 21.70
CA VAL A 386 6.98 0.08 20.68
C VAL A 386 8.31 0.76 20.95
N ASN A 387 9.35 -0.03 21.21
CA ASN A 387 10.72 0.46 21.12
C ASN A 387 11.15 0.40 19.64
N TRP A 388 11.19 1.55 18.97
CA TRP A 388 11.50 1.62 17.53
C TRP A 388 12.87 1.04 17.16
N GLU A 389 13.88 1.20 18.02
CA GLU A 389 15.21 0.64 17.76
C GLU A 389 15.17 -0.89 17.74
N ASP A 390 14.62 -1.49 18.79
CA ASP A 390 14.49 -2.94 18.90
C ASP A 390 13.59 -3.49 17.78
N TYR A 391 12.45 -2.84 17.55
CA TYR A 391 11.51 -3.22 16.51
C TYR A 391 12.16 -3.26 15.12
N PHE A 392 12.83 -2.19 14.67
CA PHE A 392 13.43 -2.21 13.34
C PHE A 392 14.62 -3.16 13.24
N LYS A 393 15.48 -3.19 14.25
CA LYS A 393 16.73 -3.97 14.24
C LYS A 393 16.49 -5.47 14.35
N ASN A 394 15.59 -5.88 15.25
CA ASN A 394 15.44 -7.27 15.66
C ASN A 394 14.15 -7.91 15.12
N ILE A 395 13.14 -7.11 14.71
CA ILE A 395 11.85 -7.63 14.23
C ILE A 395 11.64 -7.34 12.75
N HIS A 396 11.54 -6.07 12.36
CA HIS A 396 11.10 -5.68 11.02
C HIS A 396 12.12 -5.97 9.91
N ILE A 397 13.37 -5.53 10.03
CA ILE A 397 14.39 -5.77 9.00
C ILE A 397 14.68 -7.28 8.84
N PRO A 398 14.88 -8.07 9.92
CA PRO A 398 14.99 -9.52 9.80
C PRO A 398 13.76 -10.18 9.18
N GLY A 399 12.56 -9.72 9.57
CA GLY A 399 11.28 -10.15 9.01
C GLY A 399 11.17 -9.91 7.51
N LEU A 400 11.49 -8.70 7.05
CA LEU A 400 11.51 -8.31 5.64
C LEU A 400 12.44 -9.22 4.83
N VAL A 401 13.65 -9.49 5.34
CA VAL A 401 14.59 -10.41 4.69
C VAL A 401 14.03 -11.82 4.63
N LYS A 402 13.38 -12.28 5.71
CA LYS A 402 12.87 -13.65 5.82
C LYS A 402 11.66 -13.89 4.92
N TYR A 403 10.67 -13.00 4.93
CA TYR A 403 9.35 -13.26 4.34
C TYR A 403 9.13 -12.57 2.99
N ALA A 404 9.69 -11.38 2.77
CA ALA A 404 9.50 -10.68 1.50
C ALA A 404 10.64 -10.97 0.50
N LEU A 405 11.90 -10.86 0.94
CA LEU A 405 13.04 -10.89 0.03
C LEU A 405 13.54 -12.29 -0.33
N ARG A 406 13.30 -13.30 0.50
CA ARG A 406 13.68 -14.71 0.20
C ARG A 406 12.71 -15.40 -0.75
N VAL A 407 11.44 -14.99 -0.76
CA VAL A 407 10.39 -15.60 -1.60
C VAL A 407 10.57 -15.23 -3.08
N GLU A 408 11.11 -14.04 -3.38
CA GLU A 408 11.49 -13.64 -4.75
C GLU A 408 12.54 -14.58 -5.40
N GLY A 409 13.30 -15.35 -4.61
CA GLY A 409 14.37 -16.22 -5.12
C GLY A 409 13.97 -17.67 -5.44
N LYS A 410 12.74 -18.10 -5.12
CA LYS A 410 12.30 -19.50 -5.27
C LYS A 410 10.80 -19.60 -5.64
N GLY A 411 10.46 -19.33 -6.91
CA GLY A 411 9.12 -19.55 -7.47
C GLY A 411 9.18 -19.92 -8.96
N PRO A 412 8.19 -20.65 -9.52
CA PRO A 412 8.27 -21.25 -10.85
C PRO A 412 8.31 -20.18 -11.96
N LYS A 413 9.05 -20.47 -13.03
CA LYS A 413 9.14 -19.65 -14.24
C LYS A 413 7.79 -19.60 -14.96
N HIS A 414 6.84 -18.78 -14.51
CA HIS A 414 5.70 -18.30 -15.28
C HIS A 414 5.46 -16.84 -14.91
N GLY A 415 5.65 -15.95 -15.89
CA GLY A 415 5.43 -14.51 -15.78
C GLY A 415 6.43 -13.78 -14.90
N SER A 416 7.69 -13.66 -15.34
CA SER A 416 8.62 -12.72 -14.74
C SER A 416 8.08 -11.30 -14.91
N VAL A 417 7.67 -10.67 -13.81
CA VAL A 417 7.73 -9.20 -13.72
C VAL A 417 9.19 -8.88 -13.46
N ASP A 418 9.94 -8.98 -14.55
CA ASP A 418 11.26 -8.45 -14.67
C ASP A 418 11.15 -6.93 -14.56
N LEU A 419 11.82 -6.37 -13.56
CA LEU A 419 12.20 -4.94 -13.51
C LEU A 419 13.22 -4.59 -14.64
N GLU A 420 13.19 -5.34 -15.75
CA GLU A 420 14.19 -5.37 -16.81
C GLU A 420 13.66 -4.95 -18.20
N THR A 421 12.37 -4.68 -18.39
CA THR A 421 11.85 -4.09 -19.63
C THR A 421 11.16 -2.75 -19.38
N SER A 422 11.97 -1.73 -19.08
CA SER A 422 11.67 -0.36 -19.51
C SER A 422 12.82 0.11 -20.39
N SER A 423 12.99 -0.58 -21.52
CA SER A 423 13.81 -0.11 -22.63
C SER A 423 13.04 1.00 -23.35
N LEU A 424 13.24 2.25 -22.93
CA LEU A 424 13.04 3.39 -23.83
C LEU A 424 14.36 3.62 -24.57
N TYR A 425 14.33 3.25 -25.84
CA TYR A 425 15.24 3.72 -26.87
C TYR A 425 15.27 5.26 -26.82
N LEU A 426 16.47 5.82 -26.68
CA LEU A 426 16.71 7.22 -27.01
C LEU A 426 16.77 7.29 -28.54
N GLU A 427 15.76 7.90 -29.16
CA GLU A 427 15.89 8.44 -30.51
C GLU A 427 17.03 9.47 -30.49
N ASP A 428 18.07 9.24 -31.28
CA ASP A 428 18.98 10.32 -31.63
C ASP A 428 18.29 11.23 -32.64
N GLY A 429 18.33 12.52 -32.35
CA GLY A 429 17.81 13.55 -33.23
C GLY A 429 18.72 13.70 -34.45
N THR A 430 18.69 12.77 -35.40
CA THR A 430 19.07 13.05 -36.79
C THR A 430 18.16 12.30 -37.75
N GLY A 431 17.12 12.98 -38.22
CA GLY A 431 16.30 12.49 -39.32
C GLY A 431 17.15 12.34 -40.59
N LYS A 432 17.53 11.10 -40.92
CA LYS A 432 17.82 10.64 -42.29
C LYS A 432 17.49 9.15 -42.40
N MET A 433 16.40 8.86 -43.11
CA MET A 433 16.17 7.56 -43.74
C MET A 433 17.30 7.26 -44.72
N GLN A 434 18.00 6.14 -44.55
CA GLN A 434 18.52 5.37 -45.68
C GLN A 434 18.24 3.88 -45.46
N SER A 435 17.34 3.38 -46.29
CA SER A 435 17.14 1.97 -46.57
C SER A 435 18.40 1.37 -47.18
N GLN A 436 18.94 0.31 -46.59
CA GLN A 436 19.71 -0.66 -47.36
C GLN A 436 19.39 -2.07 -46.89
N VAL A 437 18.62 -2.73 -47.75
CA VAL A 437 18.46 -4.17 -47.89
C VAL A 437 19.86 -4.77 -48.05
N LEU A 438 20.21 -5.75 -47.21
CA LEU A 438 21.23 -6.73 -47.53
C LEU A 438 20.56 -8.10 -47.55
N SER A 439 20.50 -8.62 -48.76
CA SER A 439 20.07 -9.96 -49.13
C SER A 439 21.04 -11.01 -48.60
N ASP A 440 20.48 -12.03 -47.96
CA ASP A 440 21.14 -13.33 -47.83
C ASP A 440 21.24 -13.99 -49.21
N SER A 441 22.47 -14.33 -49.61
CA SER A 441 22.75 -15.28 -50.67
C SER A 441 24.10 -15.95 -50.43
N SER A 442 24.07 -17.30 -50.39
CA SER A 442 25.18 -18.29 -50.52
C SER A 442 26.27 -18.24 -49.44
N LEU A 443 26.59 -19.31 -48.69
CA LEU A 443 26.64 -20.75 -48.98
C LEU A 443 26.47 -21.56 -47.68
#